data_AF-A0A496SVE3-F1
#
_entry.id   AF-A0A496SVE3-F1
#
_cell.length_a   1.000
_cell.length_b   1.000
_cell.length_c   1.000
_cell.angle_alpha   90.00
_cell.angle_beta   90.00
_cell.angle_gamma   90.00
#
_symmetry.space_group_name_H-M   'P 1'
#
loop_
_entity.id
_entity.type
_entity.pdbx_description
1 polymer ?
#
loop_
_entity_poly.entity_id
_entity_poly.type
_entity_poly.pdbx_seq_one_letter_code
_entity_poly.pdbx_strand_id
1 'polypeptide(L)'
;MNTSRFAFTNPKSILGHYVHHTLIILPFALSGGFLTGSILPTVATAIIAGILIDFDHLIDYAVEVPVRNWTLRNAIAGDHLPGAKRVFVFLHGYDAVIAYAFAAGFLLSPSIGVGLAVGMLVHTATDQFDYDGHPLRYVLLYRLYRSFENSLFIHSQTGKNSASPSSRAPHIAKDAECD
;
A
#
# COMPACT_ATOMS: atom_id res chain seq x y z
N MET A 1 -14.43 -14.96 0.80
CA MET A 1 -14.02 -13.55 0.67
C MET A 1 -13.17 -13.44 -0.58
N ASN A 2 -13.45 -12.50 -1.49
CA ASN A 2 -12.65 -12.33 -2.70
C ASN A 2 -11.35 -11.59 -2.30
N THR A 3 -10.32 -12.34 -1.92
CA THR A 3 -8.97 -11.82 -1.60
C THR A 3 -8.31 -11.12 -2.81
N SER A 4 -8.99 -11.08 -3.95
CA SER A 4 -8.58 -10.50 -5.21
C SER A 4 -8.41 -8.97 -5.22
N ARG A 5 -8.75 -8.25 -4.14
CA ARG A 5 -8.61 -6.78 -4.12
C ARG A 5 -7.19 -6.29 -3.80
N PHE A 6 -6.39 -7.07 -3.07
CA PHE A 6 -5.04 -6.68 -2.67
C PHE A 6 -3.92 -7.26 -3.54
N ALA A 7 -4.22 -8.30 -4.32
CA ALA A 7 -3.24 -8.98 -5.16
C ALA A 7 -3.44 -8.57 -6.62
N PHE A 8 -2.51 -7.80 -7.18
CA PHE A 8 -2.49 -7.49 -8.61
C PHE A 8 -2.00 -8.70 -9.41
N THR A 9 -2.81 -9.76 -9.41
CA THR A 9 -2.44 -11.06 -9.99
C THR A 9 -2.28 -11.02 -11.52
N ASN A 10 -2.64 -9.93 -12.20
CA ASN A 10 -2.55 -9.76 -13.66
C ASN A 10 -1.85 -8.43 -14.02
N PRO A 11 -0.94 -8.38 -15.02
CA PRO A 11 -0.36 -7.12 -15.50
C PRO A 11 -1.39 -6.02 -15.80
N LYS A 12 -2.59 -6.39 -16.26
CA LYS A 12 -3.69 -5.44 -16.49
C LYS A 12 -4.16 -4.74 -15.22
N SER A 13 -4.15 -5.42 -14.07
CA SER A 13 -4.55 -4.80 -12.81
C SER A 13 -3.48 -3.87 -12.26
N ILE A 14 -2.19 -4.20 -12.44
CA ILE A 14 -1.07 -3.29 -12.12
C ILE A 14 -1.15 -2.03 -12.99
N LEU A 15 -1.34 -2.19 -14.30
CA LEU A 15 -1.51 -1.04 -15.19
C LEU A 15 -2.76 -0.21 -14.81
N GLY A 16 -3.86 -0.88 -14.48
CA GLY A 16 -5.09 -0.24 -14.04
C GLY A 16 -4.89 0.63 -12.79
N HIS A 17 -4.13 0.14 -11.81
CA HIS A 17 -3.72 0.89 -10.61
C HIS A 17 -3.01 2.19 -10.97
N TYR A 18 -1.93 2.11 -11.73
CA TYR A 18 -1.15 3.30 -12.10
C TYR A 18 -1.94 4.28 -12.98
N VAL A 19 -2.79 3.77 -13.90
CA VAL A 19 -3.67 4.63 -14.69
C VAL A 19 -4.68 5.34 -13.78
N HIS A 20 -5.28 4.63 -12.82
CA HIS A 20 -6.22 5.21 -11.86
C HIS A 20 -5.59 6.36 -11.07
N HIS A 21 -4.44 6.12 -10.42
CA HIS A 21 -3.72 7.17 -9.68
C HIS A 21 -3.27 8.30 -10.59
N THR A 22 -2.76 8.03 -11.78
CA THR A 22 -2.31 9.08 -12.72
C THR A 22 -3.47 9.98 -13.13
N LEU A 23 -4.65 9.42 -13.40
CA LEU A 23 -5.84 10.19 -13.77
C LEU A 23 -6.30 11.10 -12.61
N ILE A 24 -6.20 10.64 -11.36
CA ILE A 24 -6.54 11.44 -10.19
C ILE A 24 -5.46 12.49 -9.91
N ILE A 25 -4.17 12.18 -10.06
CA ILE A 25 -3.05 13.11 -9.86
C ILE A 25 -3.13 14.30 -10.83
N LEU A 26 -3.52 14.05 -12.08
CA LEU A 26 -3.45 15.04 -13.16
C LEU A 26 -4.15 16.39 -12.84
N PRO A 27 -5.42 16.45 -12.39
CA PRO A 27 -6.07 17.72 -12.06
C PRO A 27 -5.34 18.49 -10.95
N PHE A 28 -4.88 17.81 -9.89
CA PHE A 28 -4.13 18.47 -8.81
C PHE A 28 -2.77 18.98 -9.28
N ALA A 29 -2.08 18.21 -10.12
CA ALA A 29 -0.79 18.60 -10.67
C ALA A 29 -0.91 19.78 -11.65
N LEU A 30 -1.98 19.84 -12.44
CA LEU A 30 -2.30 20.99 -13.30
C LEU A 30 -2.55 22.25 -12.45
N SER A 31 -3.33 22.14 -11.37
CA SER A 31 -3.56 23.25 -10.44
C SER A 31 -2.26 23.72 -9.78
N GLY A 32 -1.43 22.81 -9.28
CA GLY A 32 -0.12 23.15 -8.72
C GLY A 32 0.81 23.78 -9.75
N GLY A 33 0.76 23.31 -11.00
CA GLY A 33 1.53 23.83 -12.12
C GLY A 33 1.15 25.26 -12.49
N PHE A 34 -0.15 25.57 -12.45
CA PHE A 34 -0.66 26.92 -12.62
C PHE A 34 -0.16 27.86 -11.50
N LEU A 35 -0.24 27.43 -10.24
CA LEU A 35 0.20 28.22 -9.09
C LEU A 35 1.71 28.51 -9.08
N THR A 36 2.51 27.58 -9.57
CA THR A 36 3.98 27.71 -9.64
C THR A 36 4.45 28.36 -10.94
N GLY A 37 3.55 28.68 -11.88
CA GLY A 37 3.89 29.25 -13.18
C GLY A 37 4.62 28.29 -14.13
N SER A 38 4.60 26.98 -13.85
CA SER A 38 5.34 25.97 -14.62
C SER A 38 4.64 24.62 -14.59
N ILE A 39 3.71 24.43 -15.53
CA ILE A 39 2.85 23.24 -15.60
C ILE A 39 3.65 21.97 -15.89
N LEU A 40 4.49 21.99 -16.94
CA LEU A 40 5.19 20.79 -17.40
C LEU A 40 6.06 20.11 -16.31
N PRO A 41 6.99 20.81 -15.62
CA PRO A 41 7.80 20.16 -14.58
C PRO A 41 6.95 19.70 -13.40
N THR A 42 5.89 20.42 -13.04
CA THR A 42 4.98 20.03 -11.95
C THR A 42 4.24 18.74 -12.28
N VAL A 43 3.63 18.65 -13.47
CA VAL A 43 2.92 17.44 -13.91
C VAL A 43 3.86 16.25 -14.06
N ALA A 44 5.02 16.45 -14.69
CA ALA A 44 5.99 15.37 -14.88
C ALA A 44 6.47 14.80 -13.54
N THR A 45 6.86 15.66 -12.60
CA THR A 45 7.34 15.21 -11.29
C THR A 45 6.24 14.65 -10.41
N ALA A 46 4.99 15.11 -10.52
CA ALA A 46 3.86 14.51 -9.82
C ALA A 46 3.56 13.08 -10.28
N ILE A 47 3.55 12.83 -11.59
CA ILE A 47 3.34 11.47 -12.12
C ILE A 47 4.50 10.56 -11.70
N ILE A 48 5.75 11.03 -11.84
CA ILE A 48 6.93 10.26 -11.45
C ILE A 48 6.88 9.92 -9.96
N ALA A 49 6.62 10.90 -9.09
CA ALA A 49 6.55 10.68 -7.64
C ALA A 49 5.41 9.73 -7.25
N GLY A 50 4.24 9.88 -7.88
CA GLY A 50 3.11 9.00 -7.67
C GLY A 50 3.36 7.56 -8.13
N ILE A 51 4.30 7.29 -9.05
CA ILE A 51 4.68 5.93 -9.42
C ILE A 51 5.79 5.40 -8.50
N LEU A 52 6.79 6.23 -8.19
CA LEU A 52 7.95 5.83 -7.41
C LEU A 52 7.62 5.54 -5.94
N ILE A 53 6.52 6.08 -5.41
CA ILE A 53 6.10 5.82 -4.02
C ILE A 53 5.87 4.32 -3.75
N ASP A 54 5.29 3.59 -4.71
CA ASP A 54 5.05 2.13 -4.66
C ASP A 54 6.32 1.30 -4.58
N PHE A 55 7.48 1.87 -4.87
CA PHE A 55 8.73 1.12 -4.81
C PHE A 55 9.13 0.81 -3.37
N ASP A 56 8.50 1.41 -2.37
CA ASP A 56 8.72 1.03 -0.97
C ASP A 56 8.19 -0.38 -0.65
N HIS A 57 7.22 -0.90 -1.41
CA HIS A 57 6.78 -2.30 -1.34
C HIS A 57 7.88 -3.29 -1.71
N LEU A 58 8.91 -2.87 -2.44
CA LEU A 58 10.07 -3.73 -2.70
C LEU A 58 10.81 -4.10 -1.41
N ILE A 59 10.76 -3.24 -0.40
CA ILE A 59 11.34 -3.49 0.93
C ILE A 59 10.51 -4.56 1.65
N ASP A 60 9.18 -4.43 1.63
CA ASP A 60 8.28 -5.43 2.22
C ASP A 60 8.50 -6.81 1.59
N TYR A 61 8.57 -6.82 0.25
CA TYR A 61 8.83 -8.03 -0.50
C TYR A 61 10.18 -8.65 -0.13
N ALA A 62 11.21 -7.82 0.01
CA ALA A 62 12.55 -8.28 0.34
C ALA A 62 12.65 -8.88 1.76
N VAL A 63 11.84 -8.39 2.69
CA VAL A 63 11.82 -8.87 4.09
C VAL A 63 10.96 -10.13 4.24
N GLU A 64 9.81 -10.17 3.58
CA GLU A 64 8.79 -11.22 3.81
C GLU A 64 8.93 -12.42 2.86
N VAL A 65 9.55 -12.25 1.69
CA VAL A 65 9.66 -13.32 0.69
C VAL A 65 11.09 -13.89 0.64
N PRO A 66 11.29 -15.23 0.67
CA PRO A 66 12.60 -15.82 0.49
C PRO A 66 13.18 -15.54 -0.90
N VAL A 67 14.49 -15.25 -0.99
CA VAL A 67 15.21 -14.90 -2.23
C VAL A 67 14.94 -15.88 -3.38
N ARG A 68 14.82 -17.18 -3.10
CA ARG A 68 14.52 -18.22 -4.10
C ARG A 68 13.19 -18.03 -4.84
N ASN A 69 12.26 -17.26 -4.26
CA ASN A 69 10.93 -17.00 -4.79
C ASN A 69 10.80 -15.55 -5.32
N TRP A 70 11.91 -14.80 -5.39
CA TRP A 70 11.87 -13.40 -5.79
C TRP A 70 11.56 -13.22 -7.26
N THR A 71 10.52 -12.43 -7.55
CA THR A 71 10.29 -11.87 -8.88
C THR A 71 9.88 -10.40 -8.73
N LEU A 72 10.43 -9.53 -9.57
CA LEU A 72 10.09 -8.10 -9.56
C LEU A 72 8.59 -7.86 -9.75
N ARG A 73 7.96 -8.72 -10.58
CA ARG A 73 6.52 -8.72 -10.79
C ARG A 73 5.75 -8.90 -9.47
N ASN A 74 6.10 -9.89 -8.66
CA ASN A 74 5.40 -10.16 -7.40
C ASN A 74 5.69 -9.09 -6.32
N ALA A 75 6.85 -8.44 -6.41
CA ALA A 75 7.21 -7.32 -5.55
C ALA A 75 6.31 -6.10 -5.82
N ILE A 76 6.17 -5.73 -7.10
CA ILE A 76 5.32 -4.61 -7.54
C ILE A 76 3.83 -4.94 -7.41
N ALA A 77 3.44 -6.20 -7.64
CA ALA A 77 2.03 -6.61 -7.60
C ALA A 77 1.42 -6.66 -6.18
N GLY A 78 2.23 -6.54 -5.12
CA GLY A 78 1.73 -6.65 -3.75
C GLY A 78 1.20 -8.05 -3.37
N ASP A 79 1.39 -9.07 -4.22
CA ASP A 79 0.83 -10.43 -4.04
C ASP A 79 1.29 -11.10 -2.72
N HIS A 80 2.37 -10.61 -2.11
CA HIS A 80 2.92 -11.10 -0.85
C HIS A 80 2.22 -10.52 0.40
N LEU A 81 1.54 -9.38 0.27
CA LEU A 81 0.97 -8.65 1.41
C LEU A 81 -0.08 -9.44 2.19
N PRO A 82 -0.99 -10.23 1.60
CA PRO A 82 -1.98 -10.99 2.37
C PRO A 82 -1.37 -12.01 3.35
N GLY A 83 -0.15 -12.48 3.10
CA GLY A 83 0.57 -13.41 3.96
C GLY A 83 1.66 -12.77 4.82
N ALA A 84 1.94 -11.48 4.61
CA ALA A 84 3.01 -10.78 5.31
C ALA A 84 2.69 -10.63 6.80
N LYS A 85 3.71 -10.75 7.66
CA LYS A 85 3.56 -10.45 9.09
C LYS A 85 3.60 -8.94 9.33
N ARG A 86 4.45 -8.24 8.57
CA ARG A 86 4.65 -6.79 8.69
C ARG A 86 4.53 -6.12 7.33
N VAL A 87 4.06 -4.88 7.34
CA VAL A 87 3.97 -4.00 6.16
C VAL A 87 4.57 -2.65 6.51
N PHE A 88 5.76 -2.39 6.00
CA PHE A 88 6.60 -1.24 6.28
C PHE A 88 6.22 -0.01 5.47
N VAL A 89 5.99 -0.13 4.16
CA VAL A 89 5.65 0.94 3.18
C VAL A 89 5.97 2.37 3.65
N PHE A 90 7.24 2.68 3.84
CA PHE A 90 7.66 3.91 4.53
C PHE A 90 7.24 5.19 3.80
N LEU A 91 7.21 5.17 2.47
CA LEU A 91 6.88 6.32 1.64
C LEU A 91 5.37 6.58 1.62
N HIS A 92 4.55 5.54 1.79
CA HIS A 92 3.11 5.63 2.05
C HIS A 92 2.75 6.17 3.45
N GLY A 93 3.53 7.12 3.97
CA GLY A 93 3.28 7.79 5.25
C GLY A 93 2.91 9.25 5.01
N TYR A 94 1.79 9.74 5.53
CA TYR A 94 1.48 11.19 5.48
C TYR A 94 2.60 12.02 6.13
N ASP A 95 3.20 11.52 7.22
CA ASP A 95 4.37 12.15 7.85
C ASP A 95 5.57 12.20 6.89
N ALA A 96 5.80 11.13 6.12
CA ALA A 96 6.87 11.06 5.12
C ALA A 96 6.59 12.03 3.96
N VAL A 97 5.36 12.07 3.45
CA VAL A 97 4.93 13.03 2.42
C VAL A 97 5.20 14.47 2.86
N ILE A 98 4.85 14.82 4.10
CA ILE A 98 5.11 16.16 4.66
C ILE A 98 6.62 16.44 4.74
N ALA A 99 7.41 15.48 5.24
CA ALA A 99 8.86 15.64 5.33
C ALA A 99 9.51 15.83 3.95
N TYR A 100 9.10 15.04 2.96
CA TYR A 100 9.57 15.17 1.58
C TYR A 100 9.14 16.50 0.95
N ALA A 101 7.89 16.92 1.13
CA ALA A 101 7.39 18.20 0.62
C ALA A 101 8.18 19.37 1.22
N PHE A 102 8.44 19.33 2.52
CA PHE A 102 9.26 20.33 3.20
C PHE A 102 10.68 20.35 2.63
N ALA A 103 11.37 19.20 2.60
CA ALA A 103 12.73 19.09 2.06
C ALA A 103 12.82 19.55 0.60
N ALA A 104 11.89 19.14 -0.24
CA ALA A 104 11.82 19.54 -1.65
C ALA A 104 11.62 21.05 -1.82
N GLY A 105 10.85 21.69 -0.93
CA GLY A 105 10.63 23.13 -0.94
C GLY A 105 11.90 23.96 -0.67
N PHE A 106 12.89 23.42 0.03
CA PHE A 106 14.19 24.09 0.25
C PHE A 106 15.24 23.74 -0.80
N LEU A 107 15.17 22.54 -1.38
CA LEU A 107 16.24 21.98 -2.21
C LEU A 107 15.96 22.09 -3.72
N LEU A 108 14.70 22.22 -4.12
CA LEU A 108 14.27 22.14 -5.52
C LEU A 108 13.51 23.40 -5.95
N SER A 109 13.28 23.56 -7.26
CA SER A 109 12.43 24.64 -7.74
C SER A 109 10.99 24.46 -7.23
N PRO A 110 10.22 25.55 -7.04
CA PRO A 110 8.85 25.47 -6.54
C PRO A 110 7.96 24.51 -7.35
N SER A 111 8.10 24.48 -8.68
CA SER A 111 7.33 23.59 -9.55
C SER A 111 7.67 22.11 -9.36
N ILE A 112 8.95 21.76 -9.22
CA ILE A 112 9.37 20.38 -8.94
C ILE A 112 8.92 19.97 -7.54
N GLY A 113 9.14 20.83 -6.53
CA GLY A 113 8.77 20.52 -5.15
C GLY A 113 7.26 20.31 -4.98
N VAL A 114 6.44 21.19 -5.58
CA VAL A 114 4.98 21.04 -5.60
C VAL A 114 4.57 19.77 -6.35
N GLY A 115 5.19 19.48 -7.50
CA GLY A 115 4.87 18.27 -8.26
C GLY A 115 5.13 17.00 -7.45
N LEU A 116 6.32 16.86 -6.86
CA LEU A 116 6.65 15.73 -5.99
C LEU A 116 5.65 15.58 -4.83
N ALA A 117 5.37 16.68 -4.12
CA ALA A 117 4.44 16.67 -2.99
C ALA A 117 3.01 16.27 -3.40
N VAL A 118 2.50 16.83 -4.50
CA VAL A 118 1.18 16.50 -5.05
C VAL A 118 1.11 15.03 -5.46
N GLY A 119 2.11 14.54 -6.19
CA GLY A 119 2.16 13.16 -6.65
C GLY A 119 2.08 12.16 -5.49
N MET A 120 2.94 12.33 -4.49
CA MET A 120 2.96 11.46 -3.31
C MET A 120 1.66 11.58 -2.49
N LEU A 121 1.22 12.81 -2.20
CA LEU A 121 0.02 13.05 -1.39
C LEU A 121 -1.22 12.44 -2.03
N VAL A 122 -1.45 12.72 -3.32
CA VAL A 122 -2.64 12.25 -4.02
C VAL A 122 -2.61 10.74 -4.18
N HIS A 123 -1.44 10.14 -4.44
CA HIS A 123 -1.30 8.68 -4.44
C HIS A 123 -1.72 8.10 -3.09
N THR A 124 -1.05 8.49 -1.99
CA THR A 124 -1.34 7.96 -0.64
C THR A 124 -2.78 8.22 -0.19
N ALA A 125 -3.34 9.38 -0.53
CA ALA A 125 -4.73 9.70 -0.21
C ALA A 125 -5.71 8.80 -0.97
N THR A 126 -5.50 8.62 -2.27
CA THR A 126 -6.34 7.72 -3.08
C THR A 126 -6.31 6.30 -2.51
N ASP A 127 -5.11 5.81 -2.21
CA ASP A 127 -4.87 4.53 -1.55
C ASP A 127 -5.61 4.41 -0.20
N GLN A 128 -5.67 5.48 0.59
CA GLN A 128 -6.39 5.52 1.87
C GLN A 128 -7.89 5.32 1.70
N PHE A 129 -8.46 5.77 0.57
CA PHE A 129 -9.89 5.72 0.29
C PHE A 129 -10.30 4.48 -0.51
N ASP A 130 -9.46 3.97 -1.40
CA ASP A 130 -9.79 2.83 -2.26
C ASP A 130 -9.75 1.50 -1.54
N TYR A 131 -8.86 1.39 -0.54
CA TYR A 131 -8.69 0.16 0.23
C TYR A 131 -9.33 0.26 1.61
N ASP A 132 -10.04 -0.80 2.00
CA ASP A 132 -10.55 -0.94 3.36
C ASP A 132 -9.39 -1.18 4.34
N GLY A 133 -9.44 -0.60 5.54
CA GLY A 133 -8.44 -0.83 6.58
C GLY A 133 -8.50 0.20 7.68
N HIS A 134 -7.48 0.23 8.53
CA HIS A 134 -7.43 1.17 9.65
C HIS A 134 -7.26 2.62 9.12
N PRO A 135 -8.01 3.62 9.62
CA PRO A 135 -7.95 5.00 9.12
C PRO A 135 -6.58 5.68 9.32
N LEU A 136 -5.78 5.16 10.25
CA LEU A 136 -4.41 5.64 10.52
C LEU A 136 -3.32 4.75 9.90
N ARG A 137 -3.66 3.82 8.99
CA ARG A 137 -2.67 2.87 8.43
C ARG A 137 -1.52 3.57 7.70
N TYR A 138 -1.76 4.75 7.14
CA TYR A 138 -0.73 5.56 6.47
C TYR A 138 -0.16 6.68 7.35
N VAL A 139 -0.35 6.64 8.68
CA VAL A 139 0.40 7.48 9.62
C VAL A 139 1.64 6.71 10.08
N LEU A 140 2.84 7.17 9.73
CA LEU A 140 4.09 6.44 9.96
C LEU A 140 4.35 6.26 11.46
N LEU A 141 4.13 7.30 12.26
CA LEU A 141 4.29 7.23 13.72
C LEU A 141 3.32 6.21 14.34
N TYR A 142 2.10 6.11 13.81
CA TYR A 142 1.13 5.12 14.25
C TYR A 142 1.58 3.69 13.90
N ARG A 143 2.13 3.49 12.70
CA ARG A 143 2.70 2.18 12.30
C ARG A 143 3.90 1.78 13.13
N LEU A 144 4.78 2.72 13.48
CA LEU A 144 5.89 2.47 14.41
C LEU A 144 5.37 2.01 15.77
N TYR A 145 4.37 2.70 16.31
CA TYR A 145 3.71 2.30 17.56
C TYR A 145 3.08 0.89 17.47
N ARG A 146 2.47 0.57 16.32
CA ARG A 146 1.87 -0.75 16.04
C ARG A 146 2.84 -1.77 15.46
N SER A 147 4.16 -1.52 15.52
CA SER A 147 5.19 -2.44 15.01
C SER A 147 4.96 -2.97 13.59
N PHE A 148 4.36 -2.12 12.72
CA PHE A 148 4.04 -2.42 11.32
C PHE A 148 3.11 -3.63 11.11
N GLU A 149 2.18 -3.88 12.04
CA GLU A 149 1.17 -4.95 11.92
C GLU A 149 0.40 -4.92 10.59
N ASN A 150 0.44 -6.03 9.82
CA ASN A 150 -0.31 -6.16 8.56
C ASN A 150 -1.84 -6.05 8.75
N SER A 151 -2.35 -6.37 9.94
CA SER A 151 -3.78 -6.21 10.26
C SER A 151 -4.28 -4.76 10.19
N LEU A 152 -3.39 -3.77 10.04
CA LEU A 152 -3.79 -2.39 9.76
C LEU A 152 -4.29 -2.20 8.32
N PHE A 153 -3.80 -3.02 7.39
CA PHE A 153 -4.11 -2.95 5.95
C PHE A 153 -5.23 -3.92 5.56
N ILE A 154 -5.47 -4.94 6.38
CA ILE A 154 -6.53 -5.93 6.16
C ILE A 154 -7.59 -5.74 7.24
N HIS A 155 -8.83 -5.45 6.85
CA HIS A 155 -9.89 -5.36 7.84
C HIS A 155 -10.12 -6.74 8.47
N SER A 156 -9.81 -6.88 9.76
CA SER A 156 -10.08 -8.12 10.49
C SER A 156 -11.59 -8.31 10.56
N GLN A 157 -12.10 -9.35 9.88
CA GLN A 157 -13.47 -9.83 10.08
C GLN A 157 -13.65 -10.51 11.46
N THR A 158 -12.92 -10.07 12.48
CA THR A 158 -12.91 -10.66 13.83
C THR A 158 -14.17 -10.32 14.64
N GLY A 159 -15.30 -10.00 13.99
CA GLY A 159 -16.47 -9.47 14.67
C GLY A 159 -17.81 -10.19 14.48
N LYS A 160 -17.99 -11.12 13.52
CA LYS A 160 -19.35 -11.68 13.28
C LYS A 160 -19.51 -13.20 13.13
N ASN A 161 -18.44 -13.99 13.08
CA ASN A 161 -18.55 -15.46 12.95
C ASN A 161 -17.78 -16.26 14.01
N SER A 162 -17.38 -15.67 15.13
CA SER A 162 -16.95 -16.45 16.31
C SER A 162 -18.16 -16.98 17.08
N ALA A 163 -19.05 -17.70 16.38
CA ALA A 163 -19.74 -18.80 17.02
C ALA A 163 -18.67 -19.85 17.26
N SER A 164 -18.17 -19.88 18.49
CA SER A 164 -17.29 -20.92 19.01
C SER A 164 -17.78 -22.29 18.54
N PRO A 165 -16.95 -23.12 17.85
CA PRO A 165 -17.21 -24.54 17.77
C PRO A 165 -16.96 -25.11 19.16
N SER A 166 -17.96 -24.92 20.04
CA SER A 166 -18.13 -25.70 21.24
C SER A 166 -18.14 -27.18 20.84
N SER A 167 -17.11 -27.89 21.26
CA SER A 167 -17.23 -29.27 21.74
C SER A 167 -17.81 -30.31 20.77
N ARG A 168 -17.16 -30.56 19.63
CA ARG A 168 -17.11 -31.96 19.14
C ARG A 168 -15.74 -32.52 19.46
N ALA A 169 -15.69 -33.19 20.62
CA ALA A 169 -14.63 -34.11 20.97
C ALA A 169 -14.39 -35.09 19.81
N PRO A 170 -13.15 -35.54 19.59
CA PRO A 170 -12.90 -36.63 18.67
C PRO A 170 -13.61 -37.88 19.21
N HIS A 171 -14.60 -38.37 18.47
CA HIS A 171 -15.02 -39.76 18.59
C HIS A 171 -13.84 -40.62 18.15
N ILE A 172 -13.03 -41.03 19.13
CA ILE A 172 -12.10 -42.14 18.99
C ILE A 172 -12.98 -43.37 18.78
N ALA A 173 -13.20 -43.74 17.51
CA ALA A 173 -13.69 -45.06 17.18
C ALA A 173 -12.58 -46.06 17.53
N LYS A 174 -12.72 -46.68 18.70
CA LYS A 174 -12.10 -47.95 19.02
C LYS A 174 -13.00 -49.04 18.46
N ASP A 175 -12.66 -49.55 17.29
CA ASP A 175 -13.08 -50.88 16.83
C ASP A 175 -11.75 -51.68 16.75
N ALA A 176 -11.41 -52.49 17.77
CA ALA A 176 -11.80 -53.90 17.92
C ALA A 176 -11.33 -54.72 16.70
N GLU A 177 -10.17 -55.38 16.79
CA GLU A 177 -10.04 -56.83 17.04
C GLU A 177 -10.87 -57.70 16.09
N CYS A 178 -10.19 -58.46 15.22
CA CYS A 178 -10.34 -59.92 15.07
C CYS A 178 -9.34 -60.46 14.02
N ASP A 179 -8.56 -61.45 14.48
CA ASP A 179 -7.81 -62.52 13.78
C ASP A 179 -6.63 -62.19 12.85
#